data_AF-A0A0J9WU03-F1
#
_entry.id   AF-A0A0J9WU03-F1
#
_cell.length_a   1.000
_cell.length_b   1.000
_cell.length_c   1.000
_cell.angle_alpha   90.00
_cell.angle_beta   90.00
_cell.angle_gamma   90.00
#
_symmetry.space_group_name_H-M   'P 1'
#
loop_
_entity.id
_entity.type
_entity.pdbx_description
1 polymer ?
#
loop_
_entity_poly.entity_id
_entity_poly.type
_entity_poly.pdbx_seq_one_letter_code
_entity_poly.pdbx_strand_id
1 'polypeptide(L)'
;MELEDLFYYDPSWRIIICKQCGVIPQTNITRHIQRHHNATRAFKVAAIKLFERSLDHLPLIRDADEICKNVRPLPIADPIRFLDVFHDGICCLLCQDDRGRYVCRGRTAIEDHLKKVHNQPLHQPGRRQRGEAGGVKGLTQAGLVRTPVAY
;
A
#
# COMPACT_ATOMS: atom_id res chain seq x y z
N MET A 1 4.07 5.12 -25.52
CA MET A 1 4.30 5.06 -24.06
C MET A 1 4.90 3.71 -23.84
N GLU A 2 6.18 3.68 -23.50
CA GLU A 2 6.91 2.43 -23.39
C GLU A 2 6.73 1.84 -21.98
N LEU A 3 6.98 0.54 -21.82
CA LEU A 3 6.86 -0.13 -20.52
C LEU A 3 7.91 0.44 -19.53
N GLU A 4 9.09 0.77 -20.02
CA GLU A 4 10.19 1.40 -19.30
C GLU A 4 9.80 2.78 -18.74
N ASP A 5 8.89 3.49 -19.41
CA ASP A 5 8.38 4.77 -18.94
C ASP A 5 7.42 4.61 -17.75
N LEU A 6 6.75 3.46 -17.63
CA LEU A 6 5.78 3.19 -16.56
C LEU A 6 6.44 2.80 -15.24
N PHE A 7 7.60 2.15 -15.31
CA PHE A 7 8.25 1.56 -14.14
C PHE A 7 9.50 2.35 -13.74
N TYR A 8 9.71 2.45 -12.43
CA TYR A 8 10.91 3.01 -11.82
C TYR A 8 11.54 1.95 -10.92
N TYR A 9 12.83 1.71 -11.10
CA TYR A 9 13.61 0.92 -10.16
C TYR A 9 14.21 1.85 -9.10
N ASP A 10 13.89 1.60 -7.84
CA ASP A 10 14.56 2.25 -6.71
C ASP A 10 15.66 1.32 -6.16
N PRO A 11 16.95 1.65 -6.39
CA PRO A 11 18.06 0.81 -5.95
C PRO A 11 18.24 0.81 -4.42
N SER A 12 17.81 1.86 -3.73
CA SER A 12 17.92 1.98 -2.26
C SER A 12 17.06 0.94 -1.56
N TRP A 13 15.90 0.67 -2.14
CA TRP A 13 14.88 -0.25 -1.61
C TRP A 13 14.79 -1.55 -2.40
N ARG A 14 15.53 -1.68 -3.51
CA ARG A 14 15.55 -2.88 -4.39
C ARG A 14 14.16 -3.26 -4.92
N ILE A 15 13.38 -2.26 -5.28
CA ILE A 15 11.99 -2.41 -5.71
C ILE A 15 11.70 -1.73 -7.05
N ILE A 16 10.74 -2.31 -7.76
CA ILE A 16 10.09 -1.74 -8.94
C ILE A 16 8.77 -1.11 -8.52
N ILE A 17 8.60 0.15 -8.90
CA ILE A 17 7.43 0.98 -8.61
C ILE A 17 6.75 1.34 -9.93
N CYS A 18 5.42 1.21 -9.99
CA CYS A 18 4.65 1.78 -11.08
C CYS A 18 4.42 3.27 -10.82
N LYS A 19 4.98 4.14 -11.69
CA LYS A 19 4.91 5.60 -11.55
C LYS A 19 3.49 6.15 -11.61
N GLN A 20 2.61 5.48 -12.37
CA GLN A 20 1.22 5.91 -12.56
C GLN A 20 0.27 5.40 -11.47
N CYS A 21 0.49 4.19 -10.97
CA CYS A 21 -0.39 3.59 -9.96
C CYS A 21 0.06 3.84 -8.53
N GLY A 22 1.32 4.24 -8.31
CA GLY A 22 1.88 4.43 -6.98
C GLY A 22 1.92 3.15 -6.13
N VAL A 23 2.22 2.01 -6.77
CA VAL A 23 2.29 0.69 -6.11
C VAL A 23 3.59 -0.04 -6.47
N ILE A 24 3.89 -1.10 -5.72
CA ILE A 24 5.03 -2.01 -5.95
C ILE A 24 4.51 -3.31 -6.60
N PRO A 25 4.45 -3.43 -7.93
CA PRO A 25 3.94 -4.62 -8.60
C PRO A 25 5.01 -5.70 -8.80
N GLN A 26 6.20 -5.54 -8.22
CA GLN A 26 7.39 -6.40 -8.40
C GLN A 26 7.13 -7.91 -8.36
N THR A 27 6.19 -8.37 -7.53
CA THR A 27 5.83 -9.79 -7.38
C THR A 27 4.94 -10.32 -8.50
N ASN A 28 4.29 -9.43 -9.27
CA ASN A 28 3.47 -9.80 -10.43
C ASN A 28 3.28 -8.63 -11.41
N ILE A 29 4.38 -8.23 -12.07
CA ILE A 29 4.44 -7.11 -13.01
C ILE A 29 3.49 -7.36 -14.20
N THR A 30 3.52 -8.56 -14.78
CA THR A 30 2.63 -8.95 -15.88
C THR A 30 1.15 -8.72 -15.55
N ARG A 31 0.68 -9.24 -14.41
CA ARG A 31 -0.74 -9.08 -14.01
C ARG A 31 -1.09 -7.63 -13.77
N HIS A 32 -0.16 -6.85 -13.20
CA HIS A 32 -0.36 -5.44 -12.96
C HIS A 32 -0.53 -4.67 -14.28
N ILE A 33 0.37 -4.86 -15.25
CA ILE A 33 0.26 -4.24 -16.58
C ILE A 33 -1.06 -4.62 -17.24
N GLN A 34 -1.41 -5.92 -17.25
CA GLN A 34 -2.64 -6.40 -17.87
C GLN A 34 -3.91 -5.74 -17.31
N ARG A 35 -3.96 -5.51 -15.99
CA ARG A 35 -5.13 -4.96 -15.30
C ARG A 35 -5.21 -3.44 -15.35
N HIS A 36 -4.08 -2.75 -15.23
CA HIS A 36 -4.05 -1.31 -14.98
C HIS A 36 -3.55 -0.48 -16.17
N HIS A 37 -2.77 -1.06 -17.08
CA HIS A 37 -2.16 -0.33 -18.20
C HIS A 37 -2.48 -0.90 -19.58
N ASN A 38 -3.08 -2.09 -19.66
CA ASN A 38 -3.36 -2.77 -20.91
C ASN A 38 -4.85 -2.82 -21.29
N ALA A 39 -5.62 -1.81 -20.89
CA ALA A 39 -7.07 -1.75 -21.15
C ALA A 39 -7.40 -1.83 -22.66
N THR A 40 -6.56 -1.23 -23.51
CA THR A 40 -6.69 -1.24 -24.97
C THR A 40 -5.89 -2.35 -25.66
N ARG A 41 -5.28 -3.28 -24.89
CA ARG A 41 -4.36 -4.31 -25.40
C ARG A 41 -3.18 -3.78 -26.20
N ALA A 42 -2.75 -2.54 -25.93
CA ALA A 42 -1.61 -1.90 -26.58
C ALA A 42 -0.31 -2.70 -26.39
N PHE A 43 -0.13 -3.36 -25.25
CA PHE A 43 1.05 -4.18 -24.97
C PHE A 43 0.80 -5.65 -25.28
N LYS A 44 1.58 -6.20 -26.22
CA LYS A 44 1.62 -7.64 -26.50
C LYS A 44 2.25 -8.37 -25.33
N VAL A 45 1.76 -9.59 -25.03
CA VAL A 45 2.30 -10.45 -23.95
C VAL A 45 3.80 -10.69 -24.10
N ALA A 46 4.31 -10.83 -25.33
CA ALA A 46 5.74 -11.00 -25.58
C ALA A 46 6.57 -9.78 -25.15
N ALA A 47 6.07 -8.55 -25.37
CA ALA A 47 6.75 -7.33 -24.93
C ALA A 47 6.78 -7.23 -23.41
N ILE A 48 5.68 -7.59 -22.72
CA ILE A 48 5.61 -7.63 -21.26
C ILE A 48 6.64 -8.61 -20.69
N LYS A 49 6.76 -9.81 -21.27
CA LYS A 49 7.74 -10.82 -20.85
C LYS A 49 9.18 -10.36 -21.10
N LEU A 50 9.43 -9.70 -22.24
CA LEU A 50 10.76 -9.16 -22.55
C LEU A 50 11.15 -8.07 -21.54
N PHE A 51 10.21 -7.19 -21.21
CA PHE A 51 10.39 -6.18 -20.17
C PHE A 51 10.69 -6.83 -18.80
N GLU A 52 9.93 -7.83 -18.36
CA GLU A 52 10.23 -8.52 -17.08
C GLU A 52 11.64 -9.13 -17.06
N ARG A 53 12.07 -9.77 -18.15
CA ARG A 53 13.42 -10.33 -18.28
C ARG A 53 14.51 -9.26 -18.28
N SER A 54 14.20 -8.07 -18.79
CA SER A 54 15.13 -6.94 -18.74
C SER A 54 15.46 -6.56 -17.29
N LEU A 55 14.63 -6.92 -16.31
CA LEU A 55 14.85 -6.63 -14.89
C LEU A 55 15.66 -7.70 -14.16
N ASP A 56 15.98 -8.85 -14.80
CA ASP A 56 16.61 -9.99 -14.12
C ASP A 56 18.05 -9.71 -13.65
N HIS A 57 18.71 -8.71 -14.24
CA HIS A 57 20.05 -8.27 -13.82
C HIS A 57 20.03 -7.37 -12.58
N LEU A 58 18.85 -6.88 -12.17
CA LEU A 58 18.71 -6.01 -11.01
C LEU A 58 18.53 -6.84 -9.73
N PRO A 59 19.10 -6.42 -8.60
CA PRO A 59 18.92 -7.13 -7.33
C PRO A 59 17.53 -6.85 -6.76
N LEU A 60 16.48 -7.43 -7.35
CA LEU A 60 15.09 -7.22 -6.95
C LEU A 60 14.68 -8.16 -5.81
N ILE A 61 13.98 -7.61 -4.82
CA ILE A 61 13.31 -8.42 -3.78
C ILE A 61 12.05 -9.07 -4.37
N ARG A 62 12.10 -10.33 -4.79
CA ARG A 62 10.94 -10.99 -5.42
C ARG A 62 9.90 -11.51 -4.42
N ASP A 63 10.22 -11.54 -3.14
CA ASP A 63 9.34 -12.02 -2.08
C ASP A 63 8.45 -10.92 -1.49
N ALA A 64 7.16 -11.21 -1.32
CA ALA A 64 6.18 -10.24 -0.84
C ALA A 64 6.37 -9.90 0.65
N ASP A 65 6.75 -10.89 1.47
CA ASP A 65 6.99 -10.67 2.90
C ASP A 65 8.28 -9.88 3.12
N GLU A 66 9.31 -10.14 2.32
CA GLU A 66 10.57 -9.42 2.33
C GLU A 66 10.38 -7.96 1.88
N ILE A 67 9.56 -7.69 0.85
CA ILE A 67 9.15 -6.32 0.50
C ILE A 67 8.44 -5.67 1.69
N CYS A 68 7.49 -6.35 2.33
CA CYS A 68 6.75 -5.80 3.47
C CYS A 68 7.62 -5.51 4.70
N LYS A 69 8.75 -6.21 4.85
CA LYS A 69 9.72 -5.99 5.93
C LYS A 69 10.70 -4.88 5.61
N ASN A 70 11.26 -4.89 4.40
CA ASN A 70 12.34 -3.99 4.00
C ASN A 70 11.85 -2.66 3.44
N VAL A 71 10.66 -2.61 2.84
CA VAL A 71 10.03 -1.39 2.31
C VAL A 71 9.07 -0.80 3.33
N ARG A 72 9.53 -0.71 4.58
CA ARG A 72 8.89 0.09 5.62
C ARG A 72 9.70 1.36 5.79
N PRO A 73 9.29 2.48 5.16
CA PRO A 73 9.94 3.75 5.45
C PRO A 73 9.82 4.03 6.95
N LEU A 74 10.91 4.44 7.60
CA LEU A 74 10.86 4.95 8.97
C LEU A 74 9.90 6.15 9.03
N PRO A 75 9.29 6.46 10.19
CA PRO A 75 8.38 7.61 10.31
C PRO A 75 8.98 8.96 9.87
N ILE A 76 10.31 9.07 9.92
CA ILE A 76 11.10 10.26 9.55
C ILE A 76 11.84 10.11 8.20
N ALA A 77 11.69 8.99 7.50
CA ALA A 77 12.37 8.79 6.23
C ALA A 77 11.70 9.60 5.12
N ASP A 78 12.52 10.12 4.20
CA ASP A 78 12.03 10.77 3.00
C ASP A 78 11.09 9.86 2.21
N PRO A 79 10.09 10.43 1.53
CA PRO A 79 9.18 9.64 0.72
C PRO A 79 9.86 8.83 -0.38
N ILE A 80 9.49 7.55 -0.49
CA ILE A 80 9.86 6.73 -1.64
C ILE A 80 9.18 7.34 -2.86
N ARG A 81 9.99 7.77 -3.84
CA ARG A 81 9.50 8.46 -5.03
C ARG A 81 8.41 7.65 -5.73
N PHE A 82 7.35 8.32 -6.19
CA PHE A 82 6.18 7.75 -6.86
C PHE A 82 5.27 6.86 -6.01
N LEU A 83 5.63 6.48 -4.77
CA LEU A 83 4.71 5.81 -3.87
C LEU A 83 4.04 6.84 -2.96
N ASP A 84 2.72 6.84 -2.92
CA ASP A 84 1.91 7.69 -2.03
C ASP A 84 1.95 7.22 -0.57
N VAL A 85 3.12 6.82 -0.05
CA VAL A 85 3.24 6.19 1.30
C VAL A 85 3.01 7.20 2.45
N PHE A 86 2.71 8.47 2.18
CA PHE A 86 2.79 9.53 3.19
C PHE A 86 1.52 10.31 3.48
N HIS A 87 0.35 9.92 2.93
CA HIS A 87 -0.83 10.78 3.09
C HIS A 87 -1.91 10.30 4.06
N ASP A 88 -1.91 9.04 4.50
CA ASP A 88 -3.12 8.53 5.18
C ASP A 88 -2.94 8.16 6.65
N GLY A 89 -1.72 8.26 7.20
CA GLY A 89 -1.32 7.77 8.53
C GLY A 89 -2.51 7.65 9.49
N ILE A 90 -2.97 6.41 9.72
CA ILE A 90 -4.19 6.13 10.47
C ILE A 90 -3.80 6.01 11.94
N CYS A 91 -4.09 7.05 12.71
CA CYS A 91 -3.83 7.10 14.14
C CYS A 91 -5.00 6.51 14.92
N CYS A 92 -4.72 5.53 15.78
CA CYS A 92 -5.67 5.05 16.77
C CYS A 92 -5.89 6.12 17.85
N LEU A 93 -7.14 6.53 18.07
CA LEU A 93 -7.50 7.52 19.09
C LEU A 93 -7.74 6.90 20.47
N LEU A 94 -7.85 5.57 20.55
CA LEU A 94 -8.06 4.83 21.80
C LEU A 94 -6.75 4.52 22.54
N CYS A 95 -5.60 4.65 21.87
CA CYS A 95 -4.29 4.58 22.52
C CYS A 95 -4.04 5.87 23.32
N GLN A 96 -4.14 5.80 24.63
CA GLN A 96 -3.66 6.85 25.54
C GLN A 96 -2.54 6.25 26.38
N ASP A 97 -1.28 6.65 26.13
CA ASP A 97 -0.19 6.68 27.12
C ASP A 97 1.16 7.16 26.54
N ASP A 98 2.07 7.57 27.44
CA ASP A 98 3.38 8.27 27.37
C ASP A 98 4.30 8.11 26.14
N ARG A 99 4.07 7.17 25.22
CA ARG A 99 4.94 6.88 24.05
C ARG A 99 4.39 7.35 22.70
N GLY A 100 3.27 8.07 22.73
CA GLY A 100 2.59 8.57 21.53
C GLY A 100 1.53 7.60 20.99
N ARG A 101 0.53 8.15 20.29
CA ARG A 101 -0.60 7.38 19.75
C ARG A 101 -0.12 6.38 18.69
N TYR A 102 -0.68 5.17 18.67
CA TYR A 102 -0.38 4.17 17.64
C TYR A 102 -0.82 4.70 16.25
N VAL A 103 0.11 4.73 15.30
CA VAL A 103 -0.14 5.13 13.90
C VAL A 103 0.21 3.98 12.97
N CYS A 104 -0.68 3.65 12.04
CA CYS A 104 -0.43 2.61 11.04
C CYS A 104 -0.84 3.05 9.63
N ARG A 105 -0.41 2.28 8.63
CA ARG A 105 -0.44 2.68 7.21
C ARG A 105 -1.50 1.97 6.37
N GLY A 106 -2.43 1.25 7.00
CA GLY A 106 -3.40 0.47 6.25
C GLY A 106 -4.61 0.08 7.06
N ARG A 107 -5.75 -0.01 6.37
CA ARG A 107 -7.03 -0.43 6.92
C ARG A 107 -6.93 -1.74 7.72
N THR A 108 -6.39 -2.78 7.10
CA THR A 108 -6.30 -4.10 7.75
C THR A 108 -5.43 -4.06 9.01
N ALA A 109 -4.38 -3.22 9.02
CA ALA A 109 -3.50 -3.07 10.17
C ALA A 109 -4.19 -2.33 11.33
N ILE A 110 -4.94 -1.26 11.04
CA ILE A 110 -5.69 -0.56 12.09
C ILE A 110 -6.84 -1.41 12.62
N GLU A 111 -7.50 -2.19 11.75
CA GLU A 111 -8.59 -3.07 12.16
C GLU A 111 -8.08 -4.19 13.07
N ASP A 112 -6.94 -4.80 12.71
CA ASP A 112 -6.29 -5.83 13.54
C ASP A 112 -5.78 -5.26 14.88
N HIS A 113 -5.22 -4.05 14.87
CA HIS A 113 -4.80 -3.35 16.09
C HIS A 113 -5.99 -3.07 17.03
N LEU A 114 -7.07 -2.48 16.53
CA LEU A 114 -8.28 -2.18 17.31
C LEU A 114 -8.87 -3.46 17.92
N LYS A 115 -8.88 -4.56 17.17
CA LYS A 115 -9.34 -5.86 17.67
C LYS A 115 -8.43 -6.43 18.75
N LYS A 116 -7.10 -6.44 18.54
CA LYS A 116 -6.16 -7.10 19.45
C LYS A 116 -5.85 -6.29 20.71
N VAL A 117 -5.76 -4.97 20.58
CA VAL A 117 -5.29 -4.07 21.65
C VAL A 117 -6.46 -3.47 22.41
N HIS A 118 -7.51 -3.05 21.71
CA HIS A 118 -8.67 -2.38 22.32
C HIS A 118 -9.90 -3.29 22.43
N ASN A 119 -9.78 -4.57 22.05
CA ASN A 119 -10.87 -5.54 21.97
C ASN A 119 -12.12 -4.98 21.25
N GLN A 120 -11.91 -4.07 20.29
CA GLN A 120 -12.99 -3.44 19.53
C GLN A 120 -13.48 -4.42 18.46
N PRO A 121 -14.74 -4.88 18.53
CA PRO A 121 -15.30 -5.79 17.53
C PRO A 121 -15.60 -4.99 16.26
N LEU A 122 -14.66 -4.99 15.33
CA LEU A 122 -14.85 -4.41 14.01
C LEU A 122 -15.61 -5.40 13.14
N HIS A 123 -16.93 -5.27 13.18
CA HIS A 123 -17.99 -6.05 12.54
C HIS A 123 -18.59 -7.20 13.36
N GLN A 124 -19.89 -7.06 13.66
CA GLN A 124 -20.82 -8.18 13.56
C GLN A 124 -21.08 -8.48 12.07
N PRO A 125 -20.89 -9.72 11.60
CA PRO A 125 -21.33 -10.12 10.27
C PRO A 125 -22.87 -10.09 10.24
N GLY A 126 -23.49 -9.14 9.52
CA GLY A 126 -24.93 -9.22 9.25
C GLY A 126 -25.73 -7.94 8.99
N ARG A 127 -25.23 -6.74 9.30
CA ARG A 127 -26.02 -5.51 9.04
C ARG A 127 -25.17 -4.45 8.37
N ARG A 128 -25.27 -4.36 7.03
CA ARG A 128 -25.00 -3.10 6.33
C ARG A 128 -26.30 -2.32 6.33
N GLN A 129 -26.39 -1.20 7.07
CA GLN A 129 -27.41 -0.21 6.74
C GLN A 129 -26.96 0.49 5.45
N ARG A 130 -27.88 0.61 4.48
CA ARG A 130 -27.59 1.29 3.21
C ARG A 130 -27.10 2.70 3.50
N GLY A 131 -25.83 3.00 3.21
CA GLY A 131 -25.23 4.33 3.32
C GLY A 131 -24.07 4.47 4.30
N GLU A 132 -23.79 3.48 5.16
CA GLU A 132 -22.62 3.55 6.06
C GLU A 132 -21.31 3.40 5.26
N ALA A 133 -20.40 4.37 5.43
CA ALA A 133 -19.10 4.36 4.80
C ALA A 133 -18.25 3.23 5.39
N GLY A 134 -18.06 2.13 4.65
CA GLY A 134 -17.19 1.03 5.07
C GLY A 134 -15.70 1.42 5.10
N GLY A 135 -14.93 0.75 5.95
CA GLY A 135 -13.48 0.91 6.04
C GLY A 135 -13.02 2.13 6.80
N VAL A 136 -11.86 2.68 6.43
CA VAL A 136 -11.20 3.75 7.21
C VAL A 136 -12.13 4.95 7.43
N LYS A 137 -12.96 5.29 6.44
CA LYS A 137 -13.99 6.36 6.57
C LYS A 137 -14.99 6.08 7.70
N GLY A 138 -15.45 4.84 7.86
CA GLY A 138 -16.33 4.43 8.96
C GLY A 138 -15.63 4.44 10.31
N LEU A 139 -14.37 4.02 10.36
CA LEU A 139 -13.55 4.09 11.58
C LEU A 139 -13.33 5.55 12.02
N THR A 140 -13.14 6.46 11.07
CA THR A 140 -13.02 7.90 11.35
C THR A 140 -14.34 8.48 11.85
N GLN A 141 -15.46 8.14 11.22
CA GLN A 141 -16.80 8.57 11.67
C GLN A 141 -17.14 8.05 13.07
N ALA A 142 -16.70 6.84 13.40
CA ALA A 142 -16.86 6.26 14.74
C ALA A 142 -15.90 6.85 15.80
N GLY A 143 -15.04 7.81 15.43
CA GLY A 143 -14.08 8.43 16.35
C GLY A 143 -12.99 7.47 16.85
N LEU A 144 -12.79 6.32 16.18
CA LEU A 144 -11.81 5.31 16.57
C LEU A 144 -10.42 5.64 16.04
N VAL A 145 -10.38 6.31 14.90
CA VAL A 145 -9.13 6.62 14.19
C VAL A 145 -9.14 8.04 13.62
N ARG A 146 -7.95 8.61 13.38
CA ARG A 146 -7.76 9.86 12.65
C ARG A 146 -6.93 9.60 11.40
N THR A 147 -7.36 10.15 10.27
CA THR A 147 -6.64 10.12 8.99
C THR A 147 -7.02 11.37 8.15
N PRO A 148 -6.06 12.02 7.46
CA PRO A 148 -4.62 11.92 7.64
C PRO A 148 -4.18 12.38 9.03
N VAL A 149 -3.09 11.83 9.55
CA VAL A 149 -2.29 12.54 10.54
C VAL A 149 -1.37 13.48 9.77
N ALA A 150 -1.80 14.73 9.58
CA ALA A 150 -0.88 15.81 9.27
C ALA A 150 0.11 15.94 10.44
N TYR A 151 1.40 15.83 10.13
CA TYR A 151 2.49 16.27 10.99
C TYR A 151 2.72 17.77 10.79
#